data_AF-A0A2V8WBI0-F1
#
_entry.id   AF-A0A2V8WBI0-F1
#
_cell.length_a   1.000
_cell.length_b   1.000
_cell.length_c   1.000
_cell.angle_alpha   90.00
_cell.angle_beta   90.00
_cell.angle_gamma   90.00
#
_symmetry.space_group_name_H-M   'P 1'
#
loop_
_entity.id
_entity.type
_entity.pdbx_description
1 polymer ?
#
loop_
_entity_poly.entity_id
_entity_poly.type
_entity_poly.pdbx_seq_one_letter_code
_entity_poly.pdbx_strand_id
1 'polypeptide(L)'
;MHRRMIEVSLMALFCLAAVSAFAGDKAEVKGMITARTGETLIVKSGEGSTTVVLTDDTKTKDDKGLFGLDKQHMSNVVLIPGLKVDIDGTSDEQGRVVARTITVDGDDLEAAEMIEAGLHPTAEQVAANVQTLEAHRGQLASHDVQMAAQKEKIEANQQNIAANKQQIEKNIKDIEENTNRFIALSEYDVKGEATVKFNVGKSDISAKDQEALKQLAQTATGITGYIVEVTGYADATGSAAMNTKLSEDRAKAVITCLVQQGSVPIRHIVAPGAMGEYEPMAPNETKAGRAENRRVEVKVLVNKGIAGS
;
A
#
# COMPACT_ATOMS: atom_id res chain seq x y z
N MET A 1 53.04 46.80 -25.13
CA MET A 1 53.48 48.21 -25.01
C MET A 1 52.34 49.10 -25.51
N HIS A 2 51.63 49.75 -24.59
CA HIS A 2 51.75 51.19 -24.30
C HIS A 2 50.94 52.11 -25.24
N ARG A 3 49.64 52.24 -24.90
CA ARG A 3 48.89 53.47 -24.53
C ARG A 3 49.47 54.85 -24.94
N ARG A 4 48.51 55.74 -25.30
CA ARG A 4 48.45 57.23 -25.26
C ARG A 4 48.77 57.93 -26.60
N MET A 5 48.21 59.09 -26.97
CA MET A 5 47.11 59.97 -26.50
C MET A 5 46.95 61.08 -27.56
N ILE A 6 45.71 61.57 -27.75
CA ILE A 6 45.29 63.00 -27.91
C ILE A 6 45.85 63.81 -29.10
N GLU A 7 44.96 64.33 -29.96
CA GLU A 7 44.68 65.77 -30.03
C GLU A 7 43.43 66.09 -30.86
N VAL A 8 42.61 66.97 -30.29
CA VAL A 8 41.43 67.61 -30.86
C VAL A 8 41.93 68.86 -31.58
N SER A 9 41.50 69.11 -32.82
CA SER A 9 41.58 70.45 -33.40
C SER A 9 40.38 70.76 -34.27
N LEU A 10 39.84 71.93 -33.99
CA LEU A 10 38.59 72.52 -34.43
C LEU A 10 38.95 73.65 -35.40
N MET A 11 38.56 73.59 -36.68
CA MET A 11 38.13 74.80 -37.41
C MET A 11 37.56 74.49 -38.80
N ALA A 12 36.44 75.15 -39.06
CA ALA A 12 35.57 75.05 -40.21
C ALA A 12 36.19 75.54 -41.53
N LEU A 13 35.75 74.95 -42.64
CA LEU A 13 35.64 75.68 -43.90
C LEU A 13 34.46 75.17 -44.75
N PHE A 14 33.80 76.16 -45.34
CA PHE A 14 32.51 76.21 -46.02
C PHE A 14 32.41 75.43 -47.35
N CYS A 15 31.15 75.23 -47.78
CA CYS A 15 30.70 74.85 -49.14
C CYS A 15 30.94 73.37 -49.51
N LEU A 16 29.99 72.59 -50.01
CA LEU A 16 28.92 72.89 -50.95
C LEU A 16 27.86 71.77 -50.82
N ALA A 17 26.60 72.11 -51.09
CA ALA A 17 25.48 71.18 -51.12
C ALA A 17 25.73 70.01 -52.11
N ALA A 18 25.46 68.79 -51.65
CA ALA A 18 24.89 67.73 -52.46
C ALA A 18 24.02 66.89 -51.52
N VAL A 19 22.73 67.19 -51.47
CA VAL A 19 21.74 66.19 -51.08
C VAL A 19 21.74 65.18 -52.22
N SER A 20 22.66 64.22 -52.16
CA SER A 20 22.61 63.04 -53.02
C SER A 20 21.42 62.23 -52.56
N ALA A 21 20.32 62.37 -53.28
CA ALA A 21 19.21 61.43 -53.26
C ALA A 21 19.82 60.04 -53.51
N PHE A 22 19.81 59.20 -52.47
CA PHE A 22 20.09 57.77 -52.61
C PHE A 22 18.97 57.17 -53.48
N ALA A 23 19.23 57.07 -54.78
CA ALA A 23 18.41 56.27 -55.68
C ALA A 23 18.95 54.84 -55.58
N GLY A 24 18.36 54.02 -54.71
CA GLY A 24 18.52 52.57 -54.78
C GLY A 24 17.99 52.06 -56.12
N ASP A 25 18.52 50.93 -56.62
CA ASP A 25 18.06 50.35 -57.87
C ASP A 25 16.55 50.08 -57.81
N LYS A 26 15.85 50.44 -58.89
CA LYS A 26 14.41 50.22 -59.01
C LYS A 26 14.13 48.72 -58.88
N ALA A 27 13.31 48.37 -57.91
CA ALA A 27 12.90 47.00 -57.65
C ALA A 27 11.39 46.86 -57.88
N GLU A 28 11.00 45.79 -58.57
CA GLU A 28 9.61 45.41 -58.79
C GLU A 28 9.40 44.00 -58.21
N VAL A 29 8.45 43.84 -57.29
CA VAL A 29 8.17 42.57 -56.64
C VAL A 29 6.70 42.21 -56.84
N LYS A 30 6.47 41.18 -57.64
CA LYS A 30 5.15 40.58 -57.87
C LYS A 30 5.03 39.28 -57.10
N GLY A 31 4.04 39.18 -56.24
CA GLY A 31 3.86 37.97 -55.45
C GLY A 31 2.70 38.04 -54.46
N MET A 32 2.66 37.08 -53.55
CA MET A 32 1.64 36.97 -52.52
C MET A 32 2.22 37.34 -51.16
N ILE A 33 1.50 38.17 -50.39
CA ILE A 33 1.86 38.45 -49.00
C ILE A 33 1.68 37.15 -48.20
N THR A 34 2.70 36.71 -47.49
CA THR A 34 2.68 35.49 -46.67
C THR A 34 2.71 35.79 -45.18
N ALA A 35 3.22 36.95 -44.80
CA ALA A 35 3.21 37.46 -43.44
C ALA A 35 3.26 38.99 -43.46
N ARG A 36 2.67 39.61 -42.44
CA ARG A 36 2.81 41.04 -42.13
C ARG A 36 3.14 41.19 -40.66
N THR A 37 4.11 42.04 -40.34
CA THR A 37 4.46 42.41 -38.97
C THR A 37 4.74 43.90 -38.93
N GLY A 38 3.75 44.68 -38.51
CA GLY A 38 3.81 46.14 -38.50
C GLY A 38 4.04 46.71 -39.91
N GLU A 39 5.20 47.33 -40.09
CA GLU A 39 5.66 47.97 -41.33
C GLU A 39 6.39 47.00 -42.27
N THR A 40 6.60 45.75 -41.89
CA THR A 40 7.30 44.75 -42.72
C THR A 40 6.33 43.72 -43.30
N LEU A 41 6.48 43.43 -44.59
CA LEU A 41 5.78 42.38 -45.32
C LEU A 41 6.77 41.32 -45.82
N ILE A 42 6.32 40.07 -45.89
CA ILE A 42 7.04 39.01 -46.59
C ILE A 42 6.24 38.62 -47.81
N VAL A 43 6.79 38.89 -48.99
CA VAL A 43 6.15 38.59 -50.27
C VAL A 43 6.82 37.39 -50.90
N LYS A 44 6.05 36.34 -51.19
CA LYS A 44 6.52 35.16 -51.89
C LYS A 44 6.24 35.31 -53.38
N SER A 45 7.31 35.35 -54.17
CA SER A 45 7.28 35.34 -55.63
C SER A 45 7.73 33.97 -56.17
N GLY A 46 7.75 33.80 -57.50
CA GLY A 46 8.31 32.60 -58.14
C GLY A 46 9.81 32.43 -57.93
N GLU A 47 10.52 33.48 -57.48
CA GLU A 47 11.97 33.53 -57.32
C GLU A 47 12.42 33.40 -55.85
N GLY A 48 11.49 33.47 -54.89
CA GLY A 48 11.79 33.33 -53.46
C GLY A 48 10.88 34.18 -52.58
N SER A 49 11.32 34.42 -51.34
CA SER A 49 10.63 35.31 -50.41
C SER A 49 11.42 36.61 -50.25
N THR A 50 10.76 37.73 -50.52
CA THR A 50 11.35 39.08 -50.41
C THR A 50 10.73 39.80 -49.22
N THR A 51 11.59 40.36 -48.37
CA THR A 51 11.16 41.25 -47.29
C THR A 51 10.94 42.66 -47.85
N VAL A 52 9.74 43.17 -47.66
CA VAL A 52 9.34 44.50 -48.10
C VAL A 52 9.09 45.37 -46.88
N VAL A 53 9.63 46.59 -46.89
CA VAL A 53 9.47 47.57 -45.80
C VAL A 53 8.55 48.69 -46.29
N LEU A 54 7.50 48.95 -45.51
CA LEU A 54 6.57 50.07 -45.68
C LEU A 54 7.12 51.29 -44.96
N THR A 55 6.90 52.46 -45.53
CA THR A 55 7.29 53.76 -44.96
C THR A 55 6.11 54.72 -45.05
N ASP A 56 6.20 55.87 -44.40
CA ASP A 56 5.16 56.92 -44.46
C ASP A 56 4.88 57.40 -45.89
N ASP A 57 5.83 57.24 -46.80
CA ASP A 57 5.72 57.62 -48.21
C ASP A 57 5.15 56.52 -49.11
N THR A 58 4.91 55.31 -48.58
CA THR A 58 4.39 54.18 -49.35
C THR A 58 2.93 54.41 -49.72
N LYS A 59 2.64 54.41 -51.03
CA LYS A 59 1.27 54.63 -51.54
C LYS A 59 0.63 53.33 -52.01
N THR A 60 -0.57 53.04 -51.55
CA THR A 60 -1.38 51.92 -52.06
C THR A 60 -2.29 52.37 -53.21
N LYS A 61 -2.42 51.53 -54.23
CA LYS A 61 -3.27 51.74 -55.41
C LYS A 61 -4.05 50.47 -55.72
N ASP A 62 -5.23 50.64 -56.30
CA ASP A 62 -6.04 49.55 -56.86
C ASP A 62 -5.84 49.50 -58.39
N ASP A 63 -5.58 48.31 -58.93
CA ASP A 63 -5.42 48.08 -60.37
C ASP A 63 -6.78 48.10 -61.10
N LYS A 64 -7.86 47.65 -60.45
CA LYS A 64 -9.23 47.65 -60.99
C LYS A 64 -10.14 48.54 -60.14
N GLY A 65 -10.41 49.76 -60.59
CA GLY A 65 -11.41 50.62 -59.96
C GLY A 65 -12.78 49.93 -59.83
N LEU A 66 -13.15 49.53 -58.61
CA LEU A 66 -14.42 48.88 -58.31
C LEU A 66 -15.58 49.81 -58.72
N PHE A 67 -16.39 49.37 -59.69
CA PHE A 67 -17.57 50.09 -60.22
C PHE A 67 -17.33 51.47 -60.88
N GLY A 68 -16.30 51.60 -61.74
CA GLY A 68 -16.27 52.68 -62.75
C GLY A 68 -16.19 54.10 -62.17
N LEU A 69 -15.61 54.25 -60.98
CA LEU A 69 -15.24 55.55 -60.42
C LEU A 69 -13.71 55.70 -60.40
N ASP A 70 -13.28 56.95 -60.57
CA ASP A 70 -11.94 57.39 -60.96
C ASP A 70 -10.79 56.76 -60.15
N LYS A 71 -9.64 56.57 -60.80
CA LYS A 71 -8.40 55.98 -60.24
C LYS A 71 -7.81 56.91 -59.18
N GLN A 72 -8.41 57.01 -58.00
CA GLN A 72 -7.88 57.84 -56.93
C GLN A 72 -7.52 57.05 -55.68
N HIS A 73 -6.36 57.44 -55.14
CA HIS A 73 -5.68 56.93 -53.96
C HIS A 73 -6.65 56.49 -52.85
N MET A 74 -6.67 55.18 -52.57
CA MET A 74 -7.27 54.65 -51.36
C MET A 74 -6.23 54.75 -50.25
N SER A 75 -6.43 55.67 -49.30
CA SER A 75 -5.45 55.97 -48.25
C SER A 75 -5.33 54.88 -47.17
N ASN A 76 -6.11 53.79 -47.22
CA ASN A 76 -6.09 52.74 -46.20
C ASN A 76 -6.39 51.34 -46.79
N VAL A 77 -5.63 50.89 -47.80
CA VAL A 77 -5.72 49.48 -48.23
C VAL A 77 -5.07 48.59 -47.17
N VAL A 78 -5.83 47.63 -46.63
CA VAL A 78 -5.30 46.69 -45.64
C VAL A 78 -4.52 45.59 -46.36
N LEU A 79 -3.19 45.67 -46.27
CA LEU A 79 -2.30 44.64 -46.80
C LEU A 79 -2.34 43.42 -45.88
N ILE A 80 -3.02 42.36 -46.29
CA ILE A 80 -3.23 41.13 -45.50
C ILE A 80 -2.50 39.92 -46.11
N PRO A 81 -2.10 38.92 -45.30
CA PRO A 81 -1.59 37.66 -45.84
C PRO A 81 -2.59 36.97 -46.78
N GLY A 82 -2.10 36.42 -47.89
CA GLY A 82 -2.90 35.85 -48.97
C GLY A 82 -3.16 36.80 -50.14
N LEU A 83 -3.02 38.11 -49.93
CA LEU A 83 -3.23 39.13 -50.96
C LEU A 83 -2.10 39.12 -52.00
N LYS A 84 -2.46 39.09 -53.29
CA LYS A 84 -1.51 39.31 -54.38
C LYS A 84 -1.24 40.79 -54.54
N VAL A 85 0.04 41.13 -54.67
CA VAL A 85 0.50 42.51 -54.73
C VAL A 85 1.60 42.68 -55.78
N ASP A 86 1.62 43.86 -56.39
CA ASP A 86 2.69 44.34 -57.25
C ASP A 86 3.34 45.56 -56.60
N ILE A 87 4.62 45.45 -56.28
CA ILE A 87 5.33 46.41 -55.44
C ILE A 87 6.44 47.06 -56.24
N ASP A 88 6.27 48.35 -56.53
CA ASP A 88 7.32 49.21 -57.03
C ASP A 88 8.05 49.85 -55.84
N GLY A 89 9.36 49.67 -55.78
CA GLY A 89 10.18 50.19 -54.71
C GLY A 89 11.64 50.36 -55.10
N THR A 90 12.47 50.57 -54.09
CA THR A 90 13.93 50.59 -54.23
C THR A 90 14.53 49.52 -53.33
N SER A 91 15.45 48.71 -53.86
CA SER A 91 16.19 47.76 -53.03
C SER A 91 17.17 48.49 -52.14
N ASP A 92 17.25 48.11 -50.87
CA ASP A 92 18.31 48.55 -49.97
C ASP A 92 19.55 47.63 -50.07
N GLU A 93 20.64 48.03 -49.41
CA GLU A 93 21.91 47.28 -49.38
C GLU A 93 21.80 45.92 -48.68
N GLN A 94 20.66 45.64 -48.02
CA GLN A 94 20.38 44.40 -47.29
C GLN A 94 19.47 43.46 -48.10
N GLY A 95 19.13 43.82 -49.34
CA GLY A 95 18.28 43.03 -50.23
C GLY A 95 16.78 43.11 -49.88
N ARG A 96 16.38 44.07 -49.03
CA ARG A 96 14.97 44.37 -48.74
C ARG A 96 14.47 45.41 -49.73
N VAL A 97 13.18 45.35 -50.04
CA VAL A 97 12.57 46.33 -50.94
C VAL A 97 11.80 47.35 -50.12
N VAL A 98 12.22 48.62 -50.18
CA VAL A 98 11.47 49.73 -49.60
C VAL A 98 10.37 50.11 -50.58
N ALA A 99 9.11 49.85 -50.19
CA ALA A 99 7.97 50.02 -51.08
C ALA A 99 7.65 51.50 -51.29
N ARG A 100 7.54 51.92 -52.56
CA ARG A 100 7.06 53.27 -52.91
C ARG A 100 5.60 53.23 -53.32
N THR A 101 5.24 52.28 -54.18
CA THR A 101 3.85 52.05 -54.58
C THR A 101 3.53 50.58 -54.47
N ILE A 102 2.39 50.26 -53.87
CA ILE A 102 1.86 48.91 -53.81
C ILE A 102 0.54 48.91 -54.56
N THR A 103 0.50 48.16 -55.63
CA THR A 103 -0.70 47.95 -56.43
C THR A 103 -1.33 46.63 -56.01
N VAL A 104 -2.61 46.66 -55.69
CA VAL A 104 -3.44 45.51 -55.34
C VAL A 104 -4.62 45.44 -56.30
N ASP A 105 -5.22 44.27 -56.47
CA ASP A 105 -6.49 44.13 -57.19
C ASP A 105 -7.62 44.04 -56.15
N GLY A 106 -8.67 44.85 -56.30
CA GLY A 106 -9.82 44.86 -55.39
C GLY A 106 -10.53 43.51 -55.22
N ASP A 107 -10.62 42.71 -56.29
CA ASP A 107 -11.25 41.37 -56.23
C ASP A 107 -10.35 40.39 -55.43
N ASP A 108 -9.02 40.50 -55.58
CA ASP A 108 -8.05 39.70 -54.82
C ASP A 108 -8.00 40.13 -53.34
N LEU A 109 -8.23 41.42 -53.03
CA LEU A 109 -8.34 41.93 -51.66
C LEU A 109 -9.59 41.38 -50.98
N GLU A 110 -10.76 41.48 -51.63
CA GLU A 110 -12.01 40.91 -51.10
C GLU A 110 -11.86 39.39 -50.89
N ALA A 111 -11.26 38.67 -51.84
CA ALA A 111 -11.00 37.25 -51.70
C ALA A 111 -10.06 36.92 -50.53
N ALA A 112 -8.99 37.71 -50.33
CA ALA A 112 -8.07 37.51 -49.21
C ALA A 112 -8.73 37.82 -47.85
N GLU A 113 -9.54 38.88 -47.77
CA GLU A 113 -10.29 39.26 -46.56
C GLU A 113 -11.30 38.17 -46.17
N MET A 114 -12.02 37.61 -47.15
CA MET A 114 -12.94 36.50 -46.93
C MET A 114 -12.22 35.24 -46.41
N ILE A 115 -11.02 34.94 -46.93
CA ILE A 115 -10.21 33.80 -46.48
C ILE A 115 -9.73 34.02 -45.05
N GLU A 116 -9.18 35.18 -44.74
CA GLU A 116 -8.71 35.51 -43.39
C GLU A 116 -9.86 35.49 -42.37
N ALA A 117 -11.02 36.07 -42.72
CA ALA A 117 -12.23 36.01 -41.91
C ALA A 117 -12.71 34.57 -41.66
N GLY A 118 -12.59 33.68 -42.66
CA GLY A 118 -12.89 32.25 -42.52
C GLY A 118 -11.86 31.48 -41.68
N LEU A 119 -10.62 31.95 -41.60
CA LEU A 119 -9.54 31.32 -40.81
C LEU A 119 -9.57 31.74 -39.33
N HIS A 120 -10.11 32.91 -39.00
CA HIS A 120 -10.24 33.40 -37.63
C HIS A 120 -10.93 32.41 -36.66
N PRO A 121 -12.13 31.87 -36.95
CA PRO A 121 -12.77 30.89 -36.06
C PRO A 121 -11.95 29.60 -35.91
N THR A 122 -11.15 29.24 -36.92
CA THR A 122 -10.26 28.08 -36.85
C THR A 122 -9.10 28.35 -35.89
N ALA A 123 -8.50 29.54 -35.94
CA ALA A 123 -7.44 29.94 -35.02
C ALA A 123 -7.92 29.98 -33.56
N GLU A 124 -9.13 30.52 -33.31
CA GLU A 124 -9.77 30.50 -31.99
C GLU A 124 -10.03 29.07 -31.50
N GLN A 125 -10.56 28.20 -32.36
CA GLN A 125 -10.80 26.80 -32.03
C GLN A 125 -9.50 26.06 -31.68
N VAL A 126 -8.41 26.33 -32.41
CA VAL A 126 -7.09 25.75 -32.11
C VAL A 126 -6.60 26.23 -30.75
N ALA A 127 -6.73 27.52 -30.43
CA ALA A 127 -6.36 28.05 -29.12
C ALA A 127 -7.17 27.40 -27.98
N ALA A 128 -8.50 27.25 -28.16
CA ALA A 128 -9.37 26.58 -27.19
C ALA A 128 -9.01 25.10 -27.01
N ASN A 129 -8.68 24.40 -28.10
CA ASN A 129 -8.24 23.01 -28.06
C ASN A 129 -6.92 22.86 -27.30
N VAL A 130 -5.95 23.76 -27.51
CA VAL A 130 -4.67 23.75 -26.79
C VAL A 130 -4.89 23.94 -25.29
N GLN A 131 -5.72 24.90 -24.88
CA GLN A 131 -6.06 25.10 -23.46
C GLN A 131 -6.74 23.86 -22.85
N THR A 132 -7.65 23.23 -23.59
CA THR A 132 -8.33 21.99 -23.16
C THR A 132 -7.33 20.84 -22.98
N LEU A 133 -6.37 20.70 -23.90
CA LEU A 133 -5.31 19.69 -23.79
C LEU A 133 -4.40 19.93 -22.58
N GLU A 134 -4.07 21.18 -22.26
CA GLU A 134 -3.31 21.51 -21.05
C GLU A 134 -4.09 21.15 -19.78
N ALA A 135 -5.40 21.45 -19.74
CA ALA A 135 -6.26 21.07 -18.62
C ALA A 135 -6.34 19.54 -18.44
N HIS A 136 -6.53 18.79 -19.54
CA HIS A 136 -6.52 17.33 -19.51
C HIS A 136 -5.17 16.76 -19.05
N ARG A 137 -4.05 17.36 -19.45
CA ARG A 137 -2.71 16.96 -18.97
C ARG A 137 -2.57 17.15 -17.46
N GLY A 138 -3.10 18.26 -16.92
CA GLY A 138 -3.15 18.48 -15.47
C GLY A 138 -4.00 17.43 -14.74
N GLN A 139 -5.15 17.07 -15.31
CA GLN A 139 -6.00 16.01 -14.75
C GLN A 139 -5.31 14.65 -14.76
N LEU A 140 -4.64 14.27 -15.86
CA LEU A 140 -3.89 13.01 -15.97
C LEU A 140 -2.78 12.94 -14.93
N ALA A 141 -2.00 14.01 -14.74
CA ALA A 141 -0.98 14.07 -13.71
C ALA A 141 -1.58 13.90 -12.30
N SER A 142 -2.76 14.47 -12.04
CA SER A 142 -3.45 14.28 -10.76
C SER A 142 -3.93 12.82 -10.56
N HIS A 143 -4.43 12.18 -11.62
CA HIS A 143 -4.80 10.76 -11.60
C HIS A 143 -3.59 9.87 -11.34
N ASP A 144 -2.45 10.14 -11.97
CA ASP A 144 -1.22 9.36 -11.77
C ASP A 144 -0.77 9.40 -10.30
N VAL A 145 -0.83 10.57 -9.65
CA VAL A 145 -0.54 10.72 -8.22
C VAL A 145 -1.54 9.95 -7.37
N GLN A 146 -2.84 10.00 -7.69
CA GLN A 146 -3.87 9.24 -6.97
C GLN A 146 -3.67 7.72 -7.13
N MET A 147 -3.32 7.25 -8.32
CA MET A 147 -3.05 5.84 -8.60
C MET A 147 -1.82 5.35 -7.85
N ALA A 148 -0.75 6.15 -7.78
CA ALA A 148 0.43 5.85 -6.97
C ALA A 148 0.06 5.71 -5.48
N ALA A 149 -0.69 6.66 -4.93
CA ALA A 149 -1.16 6.60 -3.54
C ALA A 149 -2.11 5.41 -3.27
N GLN A 150 -2.96 5.05 -4.23
CA GLN A 150 -3.81 3.85 -4.13
C GLN A 150 -2.97 2.57 -4.15
N LYS A 151 -1.94 2.50 -4.98
CA LYS A 151 -1.02 1.35 -5.04
C LYS A 151 -0.33 1.13 -3.69
N GLU A 152 0.20 2.19 -3.07
CA GLU A 152 0.79 2.12 -1.73
C GLU A 152 -0.19 1.60 -0.68
N LYS A 153 -1.46 2.05 -0.73
CA LYS A 153 -2.52 1.54 0.16
C LYS A 153 -2.81 0.06 -0.07
N ILE A 154 -2.82 -0.40 -1.33
CA ILE A 154 -3.03 -1.81 -1.65
C ILE A 154 -1.87 -2.65 -1.11
N GLU A 155 -0.63 -2.21 -1.28
CA GLU A 155 0.55 -2.89 -0.76
C GLU A 155 0.53 -2.97 0.78
N ALA A 156 0.20 -1.86 1.46
CA ALA A 156 0.03 -1.85 2.91
C ALA A 156 -1.10 -2.80 3.37
N ASN A 157 -2.23 -2.81 2.67
CA ASN A 157 -3.33 -3.74 2.96
C ASN A 157 -2.93 -5.20 2.73
N GLN A 158 -2.16 -5.51 1.70
CA GLN A 158 -1.65 -6.86 1.45
C GLN A 158 -0.73 -7.33 2.59
N GLN A 159 0.14 -6.46 3.10
CA GLN A 159 0.98 -6.77 4.27
C GLN A 159 0.13 -7.04 5.52
N ASN A 160 -0.90 -6.22 5.77
CA ASN A 160 -1.83 -6.42 6.88
C ASN A 160 -2.59 -7.75 6.76
N ILE A 161 -3.04 -8.10 5.55
CA ILE A 161 -3.70 -9.40 5.30
C ILE A 161 -2.75 -10.57 5.58
N ALA A 162 -1.48 -10.47 5.16
CA ALA A 162 -0.48 -11.50 5.42
C ALA A 162 -0.21 -11.67 6.92
N ALA A 163 -0.05 -10.56 7.66
CA ALA A 163 0.14 -10.59 9.11
C ALA A 163 -1.09 -11.18 9.82
N ASN A 164 -2.30 -10.75 9.43
CA ASN A 164 -3.54 -11.27 9.98
C ASN A 164 -3.69 -12.78 9.71
N LYS A 165 -3.32 -13.24 8.51
CA LYS A 165 -3.35 -14.67 8.16
C LYS A 165 -2.44 -15.49 9.08
N GLN A 166 -1.21 -15.04 9.30
CA GLN A 166 -0.28 -15.71 10.22
C GLN A 166 -0.82 -15.74 11.65
N GLN A 167 -1.44 -14.64 12.11
CA GLN A 167 -2.05 -14.60 13.43
C GLN A 167 -3.26 -15.54 13.55
N ILE A 168 -4.09 -15.66 12.51
CA ILE A 168 -5.20 -16.60 12.48
C ILE A 168 -4.69 -18.04 12.54
N GLU A 169 -3.66 -18.39 11.77
CA GLU A 169 -3.05 -19.72 11.80
C GLU A 169 -2.51 -20.07 13.20
N LYS A 170 -1.84 -19.11 13.86
CA LYS A 170 -1.41 -19.27 15.25
C LYS A 170 -2.60 -19.46 16.20
N ASN A 171 -3.62 -18.62 16.09
CA ASN A 171 -4.81 -18.72 16.94
C ASN A 171 -5.52 -20.06 16.77
N ILE A 172 -5.63 -20.59 15.54
CA ILE A 172 -6.21 -21.91 15.27
C ILE A 172 -5.41 -22.99 16.00
N LYS A 173 -4.08 -22.97 15.88
CA LYS A 173 -3.21 -23.92 16.58
C LYS A 173 -3.39 -23.85 18.11
N ASP A 174 -3.41 -22.64 18.66
CA ASP A 174 -3.61 -22.42 20.10
C ASP A 174 -4.98 -22.94 20.55
N ILE A 175 -6.03 -22.77 19.74
CA ILE A 175 -7.37 -23.30 20.02
C ILE A 175 -7.38 -24.83 19.97
N GLU A 176 -6.75 -25.44 18.97
CA GLU A 176 -6.67 -26.90 18.84
C GLU A 176 -5.92 -27.53 20.03
N GLU A 177 -4.76 -26.97 20.41
CA GLU A 177 -3.99 -27.43 21.56
C GLU A 177 -4.80 -27.30 22.86
N ASN A 178 -5.47 -26.16 23.08
CA ASN A 178 -6.31 -25.98 24.26
C ASN A 178 -7.53 -26.88 24.27
N THR A 179 -8.15 -27.13 23.11
CA THR A 179 -9.28 -28.04 22.96
C THR A 179 -8.86 -29.47 23.30
N ASN A 180 -7.71 -29.92 22.78
CA ASN A 180 -7.17 -31.24 23.08
C ASN A 180 -6.86 -31.38 24.58
N ARG A 181 -6.27 -30.36 25.21
CA ARG A 181 -6.06 -30.34 26.66
C ARG A 181 -7.37 -30.43 27.44
N PHE A 182 -8.41 -29.71 27.01
CA PHE A 182 -9.73 -29.74 27.66
C PHE A 182 -10.38 -31.11 27.57
N ILE A 183 -10.36 -31.74 26.39
CA ILE A 183 -10.89 -33.10 26.18
C ILE A 183 -10.15 -34.10 27.08
N ALA A 184 -8.84 -33.94 27.21
CA ALA A 184 -8.01 -34.81 28.04
C ALA A 184 -8.13 -34.56 29.56
N LEU A 185 -8.94 -33.59 30.03
CA LEU A 185 -9.08 -33.30 31.46
C LEU A 185 -9.79 -34.40 32.25
N SER A 186 -10.59 -35.24 31.61
CA SER A 186 -11.21 -36.40 32.27
C SER A 186 -10.28 -37.61 32.35
N GLU A 187 -9.17 -37.59 31.61
CA GLU A 187 -8.24 -38.69 31.52
C GLU A 187 -7.05 -38.52 32.47
N TYR A 188 -6.67 -39.62 33.09
CA TYR A 188 -5.52 -39.68 33.99
C TYR A 188 -4.56 -40.77 33.58
N ASP A 189 -3.27 -40.45 33.66
CA ASP A 189 -2.20 -41.45 33.59
C ASP A 189 -1.85 -41.92 34.99
N VAL A 190 -1.73 -43.24 35.17
CA VAL A 190 -1.12 -43.82 36.37
C VAL A 190 0.39 -43.74 36.24
N LYS A 191 1.04 -42.95 37.11
CA LYS A 191 2.51 -42.80 37.17
C LYS A 191 3.16 -43.65 38.26
N GLY A 192 2.35 -44.21 39.15
CA GLY A 192 2.80 -45.15 40.18
C GLY A 192 1.63 -45.74 40.94
N GLU A 193 1.82 -46.91 41.51
CA GLU A 193 0.81 -47.60 42.31
C GLU A 193 1.44 -48.34 43.49
N ALA A 194 0.68 -48.47 44.58
CA ALA A 194 1.01 -49.32 45.70
C ALA A 194 -0.26 -49.97 46.27
N THR A 195 -0.11 -51.16 46.83
CA THR A 195 -1.19 -51.88 47.50
C THR A 195 -0.79 -52.18 48.94
N VAL A 196 -1.61 -51.74 49.88
CA VAL A 196 -1.42 -51.99 51.31
C VAL A 196 -2.39 -53.08 51.75
N LYS A 197 -1.89 -54.16 52.37
CA LYS A 197 -2.72 -55.28 52.83
C LYS A 197 -2.96 -55.21 54.33
N PHE A 198 -4.14 -55.65 54.75
CA PHE A 198 -4.56 -55.56 56.15
C PHE A 198 -4.96 -56.92 56.74
N ASN A 199 -4.72 -57.04 58.03
CA ASN A 199 -5.22 -58.16 58.83
C ASN A 199 -6.74 -58.03 59.07
N VAL A 200 -7.38 -59.15 59.39
CA VAL A 200 -8.82 -59.22 59.66
C VAL A 200 -9.20 -58.25 60.78
N GLY A 201 -10.21 -57.40 60.54
CA GLY A 201 -10.72 -56.42 61.51
C GLY A 201 -9.74 -55.31 61.91
N LYS A 202 -8.60 -55.17 61.22
CA LYS A 202 -7.56 -54.17 61.51
C LYS A 202 -7.37 -53.16 60.39
N SER A 203 -6.85 -52.00 60.76
CA SER A 203 -6.43 -50.89 59.89
C SER A 203 -4.97 -50.46 60.10
N ASP A 204 -4.18 -51.24 60.86
CA ASP A 204 -2.76 -50.98 61.08
C ASP A 204 -1.95 -51.24 59.79
N ILE A 205 -1.09 -50.30 59.41
CA ILE A 205 -0.20 -50.41 58.24
C ILE A 205 1.12 -51.04 58.68
N SER A 206 1.59 -52.05 57.94
CA SER A 206 2.89 -52.68 58.21
C SER A 206 4.06 -51.73 57.95
N ALA A 207 5.19 -51.90 58.65
CA ALA A 207 6.38 -51.06 58.44
C ALA A 207 6.91 -51.13 56.98
N LYS A 208 6.77 -52.29 56.34
CA LYS A 208 7.12 -52.47 54.92
C LYS A 208 6.25 -51.61 54.02
N ASP A 209 4.93 -51.60 54.27
CA ASP A 209 4.00 -50.83 53.45
C ASP A 209 4.11 -49.33 53.71
N GLN A 210 4.46 -48.91 54.93
CA GLN A 210 4.78 -47.51 55.24
C GLN A 210 5.96 -47.00 54.39
N GLU A 211 7.03 -47.80 54.27
CA GLU A 211 8.18 -47.43 53.42
C GLU A 211 7.81 -47.43 51.93
N ALA A 212 7.00 -48.38 51.46
CA ALA A 212 6.51 -48.39 50.09
C ALA A 212 5.65 -47.15 49.76
N LEU A 213 4.75 -46.75 50.67
CA LEU A 213 3.96 -45.53 50.54
C LEU A 213 4.83 -44.27 50.52
N LYS A 214 5.91 -44.25 51.30
CA LYS A 214 6.87 -43.14 51.31
C LYS A 214 7.62 -43.03 49.98
N GLN A 215 8.06 -44.14 49.39
CA GLN A 215 8.72 -44.15 48.08
C GLN A 215 7.75 -43.73 46.96
N LEU A 216 6.50 -44.18 47.03
CA LEU A 216 5.46 -43.73 46.10
C LEU A 216 5.20 -42.22 46.24
N ALA A 217 5.12 -41.70 47.47
CA ALA A 217 4.94 -40.28 47.74
C ALA A 217 6.12 -39.44 47.21
N GLN A 218 7.36 -39.89 47.39
CA GLN A 218 8.54 -39.23 46.84
C GLN A 218 8.49 -39.16 45.31
N THR A 219 8.12 -40.26 44.66
CA THR A 219 7.92 -40.30 43.21
C THR A 219 6.85 -39.32 42.76
N ALA A 220 5.74 -39.24 43.50
CA ALA A 220 4.64 -38.33 43.21
C ALA A 220 5.05 -36.85 43.32
N THR A 221 5.83 -36.48 44.34
CA THR A 221 6.26 -35.08 44.56
C THR A 221 7.12 -34.50 43.44
N GLY A 222 7.76 -35.34 42.62
CA GLY A 222 8.53 -34.91 41.44
C GLY A 222 7.67 -34.58 40.22
N ILE A 223 6.36 -34.81 40.28
CA ILE A 223 5.46 -34.71 39.13
C ILE A 223 4.55 -33.49 39.30
N THR A 224 4.51 -32.58 38.32
CA THR A 224 3.61 -31.41 38.38
C THR A 224 2.15 -31.84 38.21
N GLY A 225 1.26 -31.36 39.09
CA GLY A 225 -0.18 -31.62 38.98
C GLY A 225 -0.62 -33.03 39.36
N TYR A 226 0.21 -33.79 40.08
CA TYR A 226 -0.15 -35.11 40.57
C TYR A 226 -1.30 -35.08 41.57
N ILE A 227 -2.10 -36.14 41.55
CA ILE A 227 -3.11 -36.47 42.55
C ILE A 227 -2.82 -37.89 43.03
N VAL A 228 -3.06 -38.16 44.31
CA VAL A 228 -2.97 -39.49 44.89
C VAL A 228 -4.38 -39.97 45.18
N GLU A 229 -4.84 -40.97 44.43
CA GLU A 229 -6.09 -41.67 44.70
C GLU A 229 -5.86 -42.75 45.75
N VAL A 230 -6.69 -42.77 46.80
CA VAL A 230 -6.65 -43.77 47.87
C VAL A 230 -8.01 -44.44 47.99
N THR A 231 -8.07 -45.73 47.64
CA THR A 231 -9.32 -46.51 47.62
C THR A 231 -9.20 -47.70 48.56
N GLY A 232 -10.06 -47.74 49.58
CA GLY A 232 -10.06 -48.80 50.59
C GLY A 232 -11.09 -49.89 50.31
N TYR A 233 -10.70 -51.14 50.54
CA TYR A 233 -11.53 -52.34 50.38
C TYR A 233 -11.51 -53.21 51.65
N ALA A 234 -12.54 -54.04 51.76
CA ALA A 234 -12.72 -55.06 52.78
C ALA A 234 -13.07 -56.40 52.12
N ASP A 235 -12.91 -57.49 52.86
CA ASP A 235 -13.42 -58.78 52.42
C ASP A 235 -14.89 -58.95 52.82
N ALA A 236 -15.58 -59.96 52.27
CA ALA A 236 -17.01 -60.16 52.50
C ALA A 236 -17.38 -60.76 53.88
N THR A 237 -16.46 -60.77 54.85
CA THR A 237 -16.75 -61.29 56.19
C THR A 237 -17.42 -60.22 57.04
N GLY A 238 -18.60 -60.53 57.60
CA GLY A 238 -19.32 -59.64 58.50
C GLY A 238 -20.49 -58.92 57.82
N SER A 239 -20.89 -57.78 58.36
CA SER A 239 -21.97 -56.97 57.77
C SER A 239 -21.40 -55.94 56.79
N ALA A 240 -22.16 -55.60 55.76
CA ALA A 240 -21.78 -54.56 54.79
C ALA A 240 -21.40 -53.23 55.48
N ALA A 241 -22.15 -52.82 56.51
CA ALA A 241 -21.84 -51.61 57.29
C ALA A 241 -20.48 -51.69 58.01
N MET A 242 -20.11 -52.86 58.52
CA MET A 242 -18.78 -53.08 59.12
C MET A 242 -17.68 -53.02 58.06
N ASN A 243 -17.92 -53.60 56.89
CA ASN A 243 -16.96 -53.61 55.78
C ASN A 243 -16.74 -52.22 55.18
N THR A 244 -17.80 -51.42 55.04
CA THR A 244 -17.69 -50.00 54.68
C THR A 244 -16.88 -49.23 55.71
N LYS A 245 -17.17 -49.39 57.01
CA LYS A 245 -16.40 -48.72 58.06
C LYS A 245 -14.92 -49.13 58.07
N LEU A 246 -14.62 -50.42 57.92
CA LEU A 246 -13.25 -50.92 57.88
C LEU A 246 -12.48 -50.42 56.66
N SER A 247 -13.12 -50.36 55.48
CA SER A 247 -12.48 -49.79 54.29
C SER A 247 -12.21 -48.29 54.44
N GLU A 248 -13.12 -47.54 55.07
CA GLU A 248 -12.92 -46.13 55.42
C GLU A 248 -11.75 -45.93 56.40
N ASP A 249 -11.73 -46.69 57.50
CA ASP A 249 -10.69 -46.61 58.53
C ASP A 249 -9.29 -46.94 57.96
N ARG A 250 -9.22 -47.92 57.06
CA ARG A 250 -7.98 -48.29 56.34
C ARG A 250 -7.52 -47.21 55.38
N ALA A 251 -8.43 -46.66 54.56
CA ALA A 251 -8.11 -45.55 53.67
C ALA A 251 -7.58 -44.35 54.47
N LYS A 252 -8.24 -44.01 55.59
CA LYS A 252 -7.82 -42.94 56.49
C LYS A 252 -6.44 -43.18 57.11
N ALA A 253 -6.12 -44.41 57.50
CA ALA A 253 -4.79 -44.77 57.98
C ALA A 253 -3.72 -44.51 56.90
N VAL A 254 -3.99 -44.91 55.65
CA VAL A 254 -3.08 -44.71 54.52
C VAL A 254 -2.91 -43.22 54.19
N ILE A 255 -4.00 -42.46 54.16
CA ILE A 255 -3.97 -40.99 53.99
C ILE A 255 -3.11 -40.35 55.08
N THR A 256 -3.30 -40.75 56.34
CA THR A 256 -2.51 -40.23 57.46
C THR A 256 -1.02 -40.54 57.28
N CYS A 257 -0.68 -41.75 56.85
CA CYS A 257 0.70 -42.14 56.53
C CYS A 257 1.29 -41.30 55.40
N LEU A 258 0.56 -41.10 54.30
CA LEU A 258 1.00 -40.29 53.16
C LEU A 258 1.23 -38.82 53.54
N VAL A 259 0.37 -38.25 54.37
CA VAL A 259 0.50 -36.86 54.84
C VAL A 259 1.67 -36.72 55.82
N GLN A 260 1.74 -37.59 56.84
CA GLN A 260 2.71 -37.43 57.94
C GLN A 260 4.10 -37.93 57.59
N GLN A 261 4.21 -39.05 56.88
CA GLN A 261 5.49 -39.70 56.56
C GLN A 261 5.92 -39.45 55.11
N GLY A 262 4.95 -39.41 54.19
CA GLY A 262 5.18 -39.14 52.77
C GLY A 262 5.25 -37.65 52.41
N SER A 263 4.89 -36.75 53.33
CA SER A 263 4.80 -35.28 53.10
C SER A 263 3.89 -34.88 51.93
N VAL A 264 2.90 -35.71 51.59
CA VAL A 264 1.93 -35.40 50.54
C VAL A 264 0.93 -34.36 51.06
N PRO A 265 0.75 -33.20 50.39
CA PRO A 265 -0.26 -32.23 50.79
C PRO A 265 -1.66 -32.84 50.72
N ILE A 266 -2.48 -32.63 51.76
CA ILE A 266 -3.85 -33.16 51.82
C ILE A 266 -4.68 -32.81 50.58
N ARG A 267 -4.48 -31.63 49.99
CA ARG A 267 -5.15 -31.15 48.77
C ARG A 267 -4.82 -31.96 47.50
N HIS A 268 -3.77 -32.76 47.50
CA HIS A 268 -3.40 -33.65 46.39
C HIS A 268 -3.94 -35.06 46.60
N ILE A 269 -4.65 -35.35 47.70
CA ILE A 269 -5.17 -36.68 47.99
C ILE A 269 -6.67 -36.69 47.72
N VAL A 270 -7.11 -37.63 46.89
CA VAL A 270 -8.52 -37.90 46.62
C VAL A 270 -8.84 -39.29 47.15
N ALA A 271 -9.88 -39.37 47.98
CA ALA A 271 -10.39 -40.62 48.51
C ALA A 271 -11.82 -40.79 48.00
N PRO A 272 -12.04 -41.47 46.86
CA PRO A 272 -13.37 -41.57 46.23
C PRO A 272 -14.39 -42.31 47.11
N GLY A 273 -13.95 -42.94 48.20
CA GLY A 273 -14.81 -43.46 49.26
C GLY A 273 -14.36 -44.83 49.76
N ALA A 274 -15.11 -45.34 50.72
CA ALA A 274 -14.97 -46.68 51.25
C ALA A 274 -15.72 -47.67 50.35
N MET A 275 -14.99 -48.51 49.60
CA MET A 275 -15.60 -49.47 48.67
C MET A 275 -16.20 -50.69 49.37
N GLY A 276 -16.03 -50.84 50.69
CA GLY A 276 -16.53 -52.03 51.40
C GLY A 276 -16.04 -53.30 50.72
N GLU A 277 -16.96 -54.22 50.43
CA GLU A 277 -16.68 -55.49 49.75
C GLU A 277 -16.83 -55.46 48.22
N TYR A 278 -17.06 -54.29 47.62
CA TYR A 278 -17.17 -54.13 46.17
C TYR A 278 -15.83 -54.37 45.46
N GLU A 279 -15.89 -54.78 44.19
CA GLU A 279 -14.73 -55.10 43.35
C GLU A 279 -13.68 -56.02 44.02
N PRO A 280 -14.07 -57.26 44.39
CA PRO A 280 -13.14 -58.22 44.95
C PRO A 280 -12.04 -58.57 43.94
N MET A 281 -10.78 -58.48 44.37
CA MET A 281 -9.61 -58.87 43.57
C MET A 281 -9.45 -60.40 43.51
N ALA A 282 -10.03 -61.11 44.47
CA ALA A 282 -10.01 -62.58 44.54
C ALA A 282 -11.31 -63.15 45.15
N PRO A 283 -11.61 -64.45 44.95
CA PRO A 283 -12.82 -65.08 45.51
C PRO A 283 -12.88 -65.01 47.04
N ASN A 284 -13.99 -64.52 47.60
CA ASN A 284 -14.19 -64.34 49.05
C ASN A 284 -14.43 -65.66 49.81
N GLU A 285 -14.61 -66.76 49.10
CA GLU A 285 -14.87 -68.09 49.64
C GLU A 285 -13.60 -68.66 50.30
N THR A 286 -12.43 -68.28 49.78
CA THR A 286 -11.13 -68.79 50.27
C THR A 286 -10.50 -67.84 51.29
N LYS A 287 -9.79 -68.39 52.30
CA LYS A 287 -9.03 -67.58 53.25
C LYS A 287 -7.99 -66.69 52.57
N ALA A 288 -7.34 -67.21 51.53
CA ALA A 288 -6.34 -66.49 50.74
C ALA A 288 -6.98 -65.34 49.96
N GLY A 289 -8.09 -65.57 49.26
CA GLY A 289 -8.78 -64.52 48.50
C GLY A 289 -9.31 -63.40 49.38
N ARG A 290 -9.85 -63.71 50.57
CA ARG A 290 -10.20 -62.68 51.56
C ARG A 290 -8.99 -61.84 51.98
N ALA A 291 -7.80 -62.42 52.09
CA ALA A 291 -6.59 -61.68 52.41
C ALA A 291 -6.17 -60.71 51.31
N GLU A 292 -6.38 -61.07 50.05
CA GLU A 292 -6.17 -60.18 48.91
C GLU A 292 -7.20 -59.05 48.87
N ASN A 293 -8.47 -59.32 49.25
CA ASN A 293 -9.52 -58.30 49.23
C ASN A 293 -9.40 -57.25 50.35
N ARG A 294 -8.74 -57.57 51.48
CA ARG A 294 -8.43 -56.62 52.55
C ARG A 294 -7.25 -55.72 52.15
N ARG A 295 -7.51 -54.78 51.24
CA ARG A 295 -6.48 -53.91 50.69
C ARG A 295 -6.89 -52.45 50.65
N VAL A 296 -5.89 -51.59 50.58
CA VAL A 296 -6.02 -50.21 50.08
C VAL A 296 -5.16 -50.10 48.85
N GLU A 297 -5.75 -49.65 47.75
CA GLU A 297 -5.02 -49.28 46.54
C GLU A 297 -4.68 -47.80 46.59
N VAL A 298 -3.44 -47.48 46.25
CA VAL A 298 -2.94 -46.11 46.15
C VAL A 298 -2.39 -45.90 44.76
N LYS A 299 -2.92 -44.92 44.02
CA LYS A 299 -2.49 -44.61 42.66
C LYS A 299 -2.05 -43.16 42.57
N VAL A 300 -0.89 -42.92 41.98
CA VAL A 300 -0.43 -41.58 41.61
C VAL A 300 -0.92 -41.31 40.20
N LEU A 301 -1.83 -40.36 40.10
CA LEU A 301 -2.52 -39.98 38.88
C LEU A 301 -2.03 -38.62 38.41
N VAL A 302 -1.91 -38.45 37.10
CA VAL A 302 -1.66 -37.13 36.49
C VAL A 302 -2.69 -36.88 35.42
N ASN A 303 -3.32 -35.72 35.51
CA ASN A 303 -4.31 -35.29 34.53
C ASN A 303 -3.64 -35.07 33.17
N LYS A 304 -4.08 -35.78 32.13
CA LYS A 304 -3.47 -35.69 30.80
C LYS A 304 -3.58 -34.29 30.18
N GLY A 305 -4.65 -33.55 30.49
CA GLY A 305 -4.83 -32.16 30.05
C GLY A 305 -3.89 -31.14 30.72
N ILE A 306 -3.32 -31.48 31.88
CA ILE A 306 -2.39 -30.65 32.66
C ILE A 306 -0.93 -31.05 32.42
N ALA A 307 -0.65 -32.35 32.27
CA ALA A 307 0.70 -32.87 32.12
C ALA A 307 1.44 -32.35 30.87
N GLY A 308 0.69 -31.84 29.88
CA GLY A 308 1.18 -31.63 28.53
C GLY A 308 1.32 -32.99 27.83
N SER A 309 0.76 -33.11 26.63
CA SER A 309 1.04 -34.22 25.73
C SER A 309 2.48 -34.20 25.26
#